data_AF-A0A8I1B4N0-F1
#
_entry.id   AF-A0A8I1B4N0-F1
#
_cell.length_a   1.000
_cell.length_b   1.000
_cell.length_c   1.000
_cell.angle_alpha   90.00
_cell.angle_beta   90.00
_cell.angle_gamma   90.00
#
_symmetry.space_group_name_H-M   'P 1'
#
loop_
_entity.id
_entity.type
_entity.pdbx_description
1 polymer ?
#
loop_
_entity_poly.entity_id
_entity_poly.type
_entity_poly.pdbx_seq_one_letter_code
_entity_poly.pdbx_strand_id
1 'polypeptide(L)'
;VSALALVHQRFSTNTFPAWPLAHPYRMIAHNGEINTVKGNFKWLRAREGMMQSAVLGDDLKKLYPIVYEGQSDTATFDNCL
;
A
#
# COMPACT_ATOMS: atom_id res chain seq x y z
N VAL A 1 6.39 -0.17 28.36
CA VAL A 1 6.61 -1.45 27.66
C VAL A 1 5.55 -1.57 26.58
N SER A 2 5.93 -1.82 25.32
CA SER A 2 4.96 -2.10 24.24
C SER A 2 4.61 -3.59 24.22
N ALA A 3 3.34 -3.93 23.95
CA ALA A 3 2.86 -5.32 23.89
C ALA A 3 3.20 -6.03 22.56
N LEU A 4 3.48 -5.27 21.50
CA LEU A 4 3.82 -5.78 20.17
C LEU A 4 4.84 -4.84 19.51
N ALA A 5 5.73 -5.41 18.69
CA ALA A 5 6.65 -4.68 17.83
C ALA A 5 6.72 -5.34 16.44
N LEU A 6 6.76 -4.51 15.39
CA LEU A 6 6.98 -4.94 14.01
C LEU A 6 8.23 -4.23 13.48
N VAL A 7 9.19 -5.00 12.98
CA VAL A 7 10.47 -4.49 12.47
C VAL A 7 10.77 -5.09 11.11
N HIS A 8 11.46 -4.33 10.26
CA HIS A 8 11.82 -4.78 8.92
C HIS A 8 13.10 -4.13 8.42
N GLN A 9 13.92 -4.90 7.72
CA GLN A 9 15.07 -4.42 6.97
C GLN A 9 14.89 -4.77 5.49
N ARG A 10 14.86 -3.74 4.65
CA ARG A 10 14.65 -3.88 3.21
C ARG A 10 15.98 -3.96 2.47
N PHE A 11 16.09 -4.91 1.54
CA PHE A 11 17.10 -4.88 0.48
C PHE A 11 16.48 -4.26 -0.78
N SER A 12 17.23 -3.40 -1.47
CA SER A 12 16.73 -2.64 -2.62
C SER A 12 17.69 -2.81 -3.81
N THR A 13 17.16 -2.77 -5.03
CA THR A 13 17.96 -2.79 -6.26
C THR A 13 18.54 -1.42 -6.64
N ASN A 14 18.41 -0.42 -5.77
CA ASN A 14 18.91 0.94 -5.97
C ASN A 14 19.98 1.32 -4.93
N THR A 15 20.81 2.30 -5.28
CA THR A 15 21.81 2.90 -4.37
C THR A 15 21.36 4.25 -3.80
N PHE A 16 20.25 4.81 -4.31
CA PHE A 16 19.66 6.05 -3.83
C PHE A 16 18.64 5.77 -2.72
N PRO A 17 18.81 6.36 -1.52
CA PRO A 17 17.86 6.17 -0.44
C PRO A 17 16.55 6.92 -0.74
N ALA A 18 15.43 6.30 -0.37
CA ALA A 18 14.12 6.95 -0.36
C ALA A 18 13.40 6.57 0.93
N TRP A 19 13.39 7.49 1.90
CA TRP A 19 12.76 7.28 3.21
C TRP A 19 11.30 6.81 3.15
N PRO A 20 10.44 7.30 2.21
CA PRO A 20 9.07 6.81 2.09
C PRO A 20 8.94 5.33 1.66
N LEU A 21 10.02 4.69 1.21
CA LEU A 21 10.06 3.27 0.83
C LEU A 21 10.57 2.36 1.96
N ALA A 22 10.95 2.94 3.10
CA ALA A 22 11.30 2.16 4.28
C ALA A 22 10.05 1.54 4.92
N HIS A 23 10.20 0.31 5.41
CA HIS A 23 9.18 -0.40 6.18
C HIS A 23 9.41 -0.17 7.69
N PRO A 24 8.43 -0.49 8.56
CA PRO A 24 7.08 -0.96 8.26
C PRO A 24 6.20 0.13 7.62
N TYR A 25 5.25 -0.29 6.80
CA TYR A 25 4.11 0.56 6.43
C TYR A 25 3.10 0.62 7.58
N ARG A 26 1.89 1.14 7.33
CA ARG A 26 0.91 1.43 8.39
C ARG A 26 0.43 0.15 9.05
N MET A 27 0.15 -0.88 8.26
CA MET A 27 -0.43 -2.14 8.71
C MET A 27 0.46 -3.35 8.43
N ILE A 28 1.48 -3.21 7.55
CA ILE A 28 2.28 -4.35 7.11
C ILE A 28 3.79 -4.08 7.02
N ALA A 29 4.56 -5.15 7.25
CA ALA A 29 5.93 -5.28 6.78
C ALA A 29 6.00 -6.51 5.87
N HIS A 30 6.38 -6.30 4.61
CA HIS A 30 6.46 -7.36 3.61
C HIS A 30 7.91 -7.73 3.30
N ASN A 31 8.20 -9.03 3.21
CA ASN A 31 9.49 -9.55 2.74
C ASN A 31 9.25 -10.41 1.49
N GLY A 32 9.54 -9.83 0.33
CA GLY A 32 9.28 -10.45 -0.97
C GLY A 32 9.05 -9.38 -2.03
N GLU A 33 8.58 -9.83 -3.19
CA GLU A 33 8.17 -8.98 -4.31
C GLU A 33 6.80 -9.47 -4.82
N ILE A 34 5.86 -8.55 -5.00
CA ILE A 34 4.55 -8.87 -5.55
C ILE A 34 4.62 -8.79 -7.09
N ASN A 35 4.87 -9.94 -7.71
CA ASN A 35 5.05 -10.07 -9.16
C ASN A 35 3.83 -9.66 -10.00
N THR A 36 2.65 -9.55 -9.39
CA THR A 36 1.38 -9.19 -10.05
C THR A 36 0.94 -7.75 -9.79
N VAL A 37 1.79 -6.90 -9.20
CA VAL A 37 1.45 -5.53 -8.75
C VAL A 37 0.76 -4.69 -9.82
N LYS A 38 1.20 -4.76 -11.09
CA LYS A 38 0.59 -3.99 -12.20
C LYS A 38 -0.86 -4.40 -12.46
N GLY A 39 -1.17 -5.69 -12.32
CA GLY A 39 -2.53 -6.21 -12.44
C GLY A 39 -3.39 -5.72 -11.28
N ASN A 40 -2.88 -5.85 -10.06
CA ASN A 40 -3.57 -5.42 -8.84
C ASN A 40 -3.89 -3.92 -8.87
N PHE A 41 -2.92 -3.09 -9.26
CA PHE A 41 -3.11 -1.65 -9.45
C PHE A 41 -4.25 -1.36 -10.43
N LYS A 42 -4.22 -1.97 -11.63
CA LYS A 42 -5.25 -1.75 -12.65
C LYS A 42 -6.63 -2.21 -12.19
N TRP A 43 -6.71 -3.36 -11.52
CA TRP A 43 -7.97 -3.88 -11.00
C TRP A 43 -8.56 -2.98 -9.91
N LEU A 44 -7.73 -2.44 -9.03
CA LEU A 44 -8.21 -1.50 -8.02
C LEU A 44 -8.72 -0.21 -8.66
N ARG A 45 -7.95 0.37 -9.59
CA ARG A 45 -8.36 1.56 -10.35
C ARG A 45 -9.69 1.40 -11.07
N ALA A 46 -9.90 0.25 -11.72
CA ALA A 46 -11.18 -0.05 -12.37
C ALA A 46 -12.36 -0.14 -11.39
N ARG A 47 -12.10 -0.49 -10.12
CA ARG A 47 -13.12 -0.62 -9.07
C ARG A 47 -13.40 0.67 -8.31
N GLU A 48 -12.54 1.69 -8.39
CA GLU A 48 -12.69 2.95 -7.62
C GLU A 48 -14.09 3.58 -7.78
N GLY A 49 -14.66 3.58 -8.99
CA GLY A 49 -15.98 4.16 -9.26
C GLY A 49 -17.19 3.34 -8.79
N MET A 50 -16.98 2.09 -8.34
CA MET A 50 -18.06 1.16 -7.96
C MET A 50 -18.05 0.79 -6.47
N MET A 51 -17.02 1.18 -5.71
CA MET A 51 -16.97 0.85 -4.29
C MET A 51 -18.01 1.61 -3.48
N GLN A 52 -18.55 0.94 -2.47
CA GLN A 52 -19.52 1.46 -1.54
C GLN A 52 -19.10 1.06 -0.13
N SER A 53 -19.31 1.94 0.84
CA SER A 53 -19.00 1.68 2.25
C SER A 53 -20.12 2.22 3.12
N ALA A 54 -20.72 1.34 3.94
CA ALA A 54 -21.74 1.75 4.92
C ALA A 54 -21.14 2.58 6.06
N VAL A 55 -19.82 2.43 6.32
CA VAL A 55 -19.11 3.14 7.39
C VAL A 55 -18.66 4.52 6.93
N LEU A 56 -18.11 4.63 5.72
CA LEU A 56 -17.59 5.89 5.19
C LEU A 56 -18.65 6.71 4.44
N GLY A 57 -19.68 6.07 3.87
CA GLY A 57 -20.72 6.76 3.12
C GLY A 57 -20.15 7.71 2.05
N ASP A 58 -20.57 8.97 2.08
CA ASP A 58 -20.11 10.02 1.15
C ASP A 58 -18.61 10.33 1.28
N ASP A 59 -18.01 10.08 2.45
CA ASP A 59 -16.59 10.32 2.70
C ASP A 59 -15.68 9.31 2.01
N LEU A 60 -16.22 8.21 1.48
CA LEU A 60 -15.44 7.24 0.69
C LEU A 60 -14.68 7.92 -0.45
N LYS A 61 -15.26 8.97 -1.04
CA LYS A 61 -14.66 9.72 -2.15
C LYS A 61 -13.35 10.41 -1.76
N LYS A 62 -13.13 10.70 -0.47
CA LYS A 62 -11.91 11.33 0.05
C LYS A 62 -10.70 10.40 0.01
N LEU A 63 -10.92 9.09 -0.08
CA LEU A 63 -9.84 8.10 -0.15
C LEU A 63 -9.21 7.98 -1.54
N TYR A 64 -9.85 8.54 -2.57
CA TYR A 64 -9.33 8.42 -3.93
C TYR A 64 -8.21 9.43 -4.22
N PRO A 65 -7.14 9.00 -4.92
CA PRO A 65 -6.87 7.62 -5.35
C PRO A 65 -6.36 6.73 -4.20
N ILE A 66 -6.80 5.47 -4.13
CA ILE A 66 -6.35 4.54 -3.07
C ILE A 66 -4.89 4.14 -3.27
N VAL A 67 -4.48 3.94 -4.53
CA VAL A 67 -3.10 3.58 -4.91
C VAL A 67 -2.52 4.65 -5.83
N TYR A 68 -1.38 5.22 -5.46
CA TYR A 68 -0.74 6.28 -6.25
C TYR A 68 0.21 5.68 -7.29
N GLU A 69 0.38 6.37 -8.42
CA GLU A 69 1.37 5.95 -9.41
C GLU A 69 2.80 6.03 -8.85
N GLY A 70 3.64 5.05 -9.19
CA GLY A 70 5.05 5.01 -8.77
C GLY A 70 5.30 4.52 -7.34
N GLN A 71 4.26 4.10 -6.61
CA GLN A 71 4.43 3.46 -5.29
C GLN A 71 5.09 2.09 -5.40
N SER A 72 5.73 1.65 -4.31
CA SER A 72 6.22 0.28 -4.21
C SER A 72 5.05 -0.71 -4.26
N ASP A 73 5.38 -1.95 -4.57
CA ASP A 73 4.44 -3.07 -4.54
C ASP A 73 3.81 -3.26 -3.15
N THR A 74 4.62 -3.12 -2.10
CA THR A 74 4.19 -3.24 -0.72
C THR A 74 3.33 -2.06 -0.29
N ALA A 75 3.65 -0.83 -0.71
CA ALA A 75 2.79 0.33 -0.46
C ALA A 75 1.41 0.15 -1.13
N THR A 76 1.39 -0.38 -2.35
CA THR A 76 0.15 -0.73 -3.05
C THR A 76 -0.67 -1.72 -2.24
N PHE A 77 -0.02 -2.69 -1.61
CA PHE A 77 -0.69 -3.68 -0.76
C PHE A 77 -1.18 -3.09 0.57
N ASP A 78 -0.37 -2.29 1.27
CA ASP A 78 -0.75 -1.61 2.53
C ASP A 78 -1.99 -0.73 2.35
N ASN A 79 -2.10 -0.02 1.22
CA ASN A 79 -3.26 0.83 0.96
C ASN A 79 -4.57 0.05 0.70
N CYS A 80 -4.47 -1.25 0.39
CA CYS A 80 -5.62 -2.09 0.01
C CYS A 80 -5.99 -3.14 1.07
N LEU A 81 -5.29 -3.15 2.21
CA LEU A 81 -5.45 -4.15 3.27
C LEU A 81 -6.72 -3.89 4.09
#